data_AF-A0A485BHE8-F1
#
_entry.id   AF-A0A485BHE8-F1
#
_cell.length_a   1.000
_cell.length_b   1.000
_cell.length_c   1.000
_cell.angle_alpha   90.00
_cell.angle_beta   90.00
_cell.angle_gamma   90.00
#
_symmetry.space_group_name_H-M   'P 1'
#
loop_
_entity.id
_entity.type
_entity.pdbx_description
1 polymer ?
#
loop_
_entity_poly.entity_id
_entity_poly.type
_entity_poly.pdbx_seq_one_letter_code
_entity_poly.pdbx_strand_id
1 'polypeptide(L)'
;MLRDALRQLSAAGDIESHLRYQPHAGRLGEREMMAGHFCRHGFRPTADNLLIVNGAQHGLTVTVMGLLRPGDVVAVDALTYSGFKALAELYHLELIAIPSLADGPDLAALRQICPKKTRPGGLRHADAA
;
A
#
# COMPACT_ATOMS: atom_id res chain seq x y z
N MET A 1 -28.28 0.72 -0.71
CA MET A 1 -26.82 0.98 -0.61
C MET A 1 -26.24 1.37 -1.97
N LEU A 2 -25.90 0.45 -2.90
CA LEU A 2 -25.30 0.85 -4.19
C LEU A 2 -26.24 1.67 -5.08
N ARG A 3 -27.51 1.25 -5.22
CA ARG A 3 -28.51 1.97 -6.01
C ARG A 3 -28.70 3.41 -5.54
N ASP A 4 -28.74 3.62 -4.23
CA ASP A 4 -28.98 4.94 -3.64
C ASP A 4 -27.76 5.85 -3.83
N ALA A 5 -26.55 5.31 -3.66
CA ALA A 5 -25.30 6.01 -3.94
C ALA A 5 -25.20 6.42 -5.43
N LEU A 6 -25.54 5.53 -6.35
CA LEU A 6 -25.55 5.83 -7.79
C LEU A 6 -26.59 6.92 -8.14
N ARG A 7 -27.77 6.89 -7.51
CA ARG A 7 -28.78 7.96 -7.67
C ARG A 7 -28.25 9.29 -7.16
N GLN A 8 -27.65 9.33 -5.98
CA GLN A 8 -27.06 10.55 -5.41
C GLN A 8 -25.95 11.11 -6.30
N LEU A 9 -25.05 10.26 -6.81
CA LEU A 9 -24.00 10.68 -7.74
C LEU A 9 -24.57 11.24 -9.05
N SER A 10 -25.61 10.60 -9.60
CA SER A 10 -26.27 11.10 -10.82
C SER A 10 -26.96 12.46 -10.61
N ALA A 11 -27.51 12.69 -9.41
CA ALA A 11 -28.20 13.93 -9.07
C ALA A 11 -27.24 15.08 -8.70
N ALA A 12 -25.98 14.78 -8.39
CA ALA A 12 -24.97 15.77 -8.02
C ALA A 12 -24.46 16.63 -9.20
N GLY A 13 -24.84 16.30 -10.44
CA GLY A 13 -24.59 17.14 -11.62
C GLY A 13 -23.18 17.06 -12.22
N ASP A 14 -22.33 16.16 -11.73
CA ASP A 14 -20.91 16.04 -12.15
C ASP A 14 -20.53 14.63 -12.62
N ILE A 15 -21.51 13.84 -13.10
CA ILE A 15 -21.25 12.45 -13.50
C ILE A 15 -20.21 12.32 -14.61
N GLU A 16 -20.13 13.33 -15.49
CA GLU A 16 -19.17 13.36 -16.58
C GLU A 16 -17.72 13.42 -16.07
N SER A 17 -17.44 14.12 -14.97
CA SER A 17 -16.08 14.18 -14.43
C SER A 17 -15.63 12.82 -13.91
N HIS A 18 -16.55 11.97 -13.44
CA HIS A 18 -16.28 10.61 -12.97
C HIS A 18 -16.04 9.61 -14.10
N LEU A 19 -16.52 9.90 -15.32
CA LEU A 19 -16.37 9.02 -16.49
C LEU A 19 -15.13 9.33 -17.33
N ARG A 20 -14.46 10.45 -17.06
CA ARG A 20 -13.19 10.82 -17.70
C ARG A 20 -12.03 10.01 -17.12
N TYR A 21 -10.89 10.02 -17.83
CA TYR A 21 -9.65 9.50 -17.27
C TYR A 21 -9.31 10.24 -15.98
N GLN A 22 -9.02 9.45 -14.94
CA GLN A 22 -8.66 9.97 -13.62
C GLN A 22 -7.15 9.96 -13.43
N PRO A 23 -6.61 10.82 -12.55
CA PRO A 23 -5.22 10.72 -12.13
C PRO A 23 -4.92 9.31 -11.62
N HIS A 24 -3.72 8.80 -11.90
CA HIS A 24 -3.31 7.46 -11.45
C HIS A 24 -3.38 7.31 -9.93
N ALA A 25 -3.18 8.40 -9.19
CA ALA A 25 -3.27 8.44 -7.73
C ALA A 25 -4.71 8.29 -7.19
N GLY A 26 -5.72 8.53 -8.02
CA GLY A 26 -7.09 8.83 -7.60
C GLY A 26 -7.36 10.35 -7.56
N ARG A 27 -8.64 10.74 -7.51
CA ARG A 27 -9.02 12.17 -7.52
C ARG A 27 -8.62 12.82 -6.21
N LEU A 28 -8.22 14.10 -6.28
CA LEU A 28 -7.75 14.84 -5.10
C LEU A 28 -8.77 14.83 -3.96
N GLY A 29 -10.03 15.19 -4.25
CA GLY A 29 -11.07 15.23 -3.21
C GLY A 29 -11.32 13.87 -2.55
N GLU A 30 -11.21 12.77 -3.30
CA GLU A 30 -11.32 11.41 -2.74
C GLU A 30 -10.16 11.10 -1.80
N ARG A 31 -8.94 11.45 -2.20
CA ARG A 31 -7.75 11.30 -1.36
C ARG A 31 -7.81 12.19 -0.10
N GLU A 32 -8.31 13.41 -0.19
CA GLU A 32 -8.50 14.31 0.97
C GLU A 32 -9.49 13.73 1.97
N MET A 33 -10.63 13.20 1.50
CA MET A 33 -11.62 12.53 2.35
C MET A 33 -11.01 11.31 3.04
N MET A 34 -10.24 10.49 2.32
CA MET A 34 -9.54 9.33 2.89
C MET A 34 -8.47 9.75 3.91
N ALA A 35 -7.68 10.77 3.63
CA ALA A 35 -6.69 11.32 4.56
C ALA A 35 -7.34 11.78 5.87
N GLY A 36 -8.45 12.50 5.78
CA GLY A 36 -9.26 12.89 6.94
C GLY A 36 -9.79 11.67 7.71
N HIS A 37 -10.25 10.63 7.01
CA HIS A 37 -10.74 9.40 7.64
C HIS A 37 -9.66 8.63 8.41
N PHE A 38 -8.44 8.57 7.86
CA PHE A 38 -7.32 7.85 8.45
C PHE A 38 -6.63 8.60 9.60
N CYS A 39 -7.01 9.86 9.85
CA CYS A 39 -6.43 10.65 10.93
C CYS A 39 -6.78 10.09 12.32
N ARG A 40 -5.98 9.15 12.84
CA ARG A 40 -6.14 8.52 14.17
C ARG A 40 -4.79 8.21 14.81
N HIS A 41 -4.72 8.21 16.14
CA HIS A 41 -3.55 7.78 16.93
C HIS A 41 -2.17 8.28 16.42
N GLY A 42 -2.05 9.57 16.11
CA GLY A 42 -0.78 10.16 15.65
C GLY A 42 -0.47 9.98 14.15
N PHE A 43 -1.25 9.19 13.42
CA PHE A 43 -1.19 9.13 11.97
C PHE A 43 -2.00 10.29 11.36
N ARG A 44 -1.36 11.10 10.51
CA ARG A 44 -1.91 12.29 9.86
C ARG A 44 -1.44 12.38 8.41
N PRO A 45 -1.90 11.47 7.52
CA PRO A 45 -1.50 11.51 6.13
C PRO A 45 -2.10 12.74 5.44
N THR A 46 -1.41 13.24 4.42
CA THR A 46 -1.97 14.17 3.44
C THR A 46 -2.46 13.40 2.21
N ALA A 47 -3.22 14.05 1.32
CA ALA A 47 -3.64 13.44 0.07
C ALA A 47 -2.45 12.88 -0.73
N ASP A 48 -1.30 13.56 -0.72
CA ASP A 48 -0.08 13.17 -1.44
C ASP A 48 0.62 11.95 -0.86
N ASN A 49 0.25 11.53 0.34
CA ASN A 49 0.71 10.27 0.92
C ASN A 49 -0.20 9.08 0.54
N LEU A 50 -1.26 9.30 -0.25
CA LEU A 50 -2.27 8.30 -0.56
C LEU A 50 -2.36 7.99 -2.06
N LEU A 51 -2.52 6.71 -2.35
CA LEU A 51 -2.81 6.15 -3.67
C LEU A 51 -4.08 5.28 -3.56
N ILE A 52 -5.09 5.57 -4.38
CA ILE A 52 -6.30 4.74 -4.47
C ILE A 52 -6.01 3.52 -5.34
N VAL A 53 -6.25 2.32 -4.82
CA VAL A 53 -5.97 1.05 -5.49
C VAL A 53 -7.22 0.19 -5.62
N ASN A 54 -7.22 -0.67 -6.64
CA ASN A 54 -8.29 -1.62 -6.92
C ASN A 54 -8.22 -2.86 -6.01
N GLY A 55 -8.24 -2.63 -4.69
CA GLY A 55 -8.18 -3.67 -3.67
C GLY A 55 -6.76 -4.02 -3.20
N ALA A 56 -6.71 -4.85 -2.15
CA ALA A 56 -5.47 -5.13 -1.41
C ALA A 56 -4.36 -5.74 -2.26
N GLN A 57 -4.67 -6.69 -3.15
CA GLN A 57 -3.66 -7.33 -3.99
C GLN A 57 -3.07 -6.35 -5.02
N HIS A 58 -3.90 -5.50 -5.64
CA HIS A 58 -3.38 -4.45 -6.53
C HIS A 58 -2.47 -3.49 -5.76
N GLY A 59 -2.86 -3.07 -4.56
CA GLY A 59 -2.00 -2.23 -3.71
C GLY A 59 -0.67 -2.89 -3.34
N LEU A 60 -0.70 -4.18 -3.03
CA LEU A 60 0.50 -4.96 -2.73
C LEU A 60 1.42 -5.07 -3.95
N THR A 61 0.86 -5.35 -5.13
CA THR A 61 1.62 -5.38 -6.39
C THR A 61 2.28 -4.03 -6.70
N VAL A 62 1.55 -2.92 -6.59
CA VAL A 62 2.13 -1.57 -6.81
C VAL A 62 3.23 -1.27 -5.80
N THR A 63 3.04 -1.66 -4.54
CA THR A 63 4.06 -1.50 -3.49
C THR A 63 5.34 -2.26 -3.82
N VAL A 64 5.22 -3.53 -4.21
CA VAL A 64 6.36 -4.36 -4.62
C VAL A 64 7.07 -3.75 -5.83
N MET A 65 6.32 -3.36 -6.87
CA MET A 65 6.90 -2.74 -8.07
C MET A 65 7.61 -1.41 -7.80
N GLY A 66 7.09 -0.61 -6.87
CA GLY A 66 7.62 0.71 -6.59
C GLY A 66 8.81 0.72 -5.63
N LEU A 67 8.90 -0.25 -4.73
CA LEU A 67 9.85 -0.23 -3.60
C LEU A 67 10.91 -1.33 -3.64
N LEU A 68 10.63 -2.45 -4.29
CA LEU A 68 11.48 -3.64 -4.24
C LEU A 68 12.07 -3.97 -5.61
N ARG A 69 13.16 -4.74 -5.59
CA ARG A 69 13.86 -5.23 -6.78
C ARG A 69 13.98 -6.74 -6.74
N PRO A 70 14.12 -7.41 -7.90
CA PRO A 70 14.52 -8.82 -7.95
C PRO A 70 15.74 -9.09 -7.06
N GLY A 71 15.65 -10.13 -6.22
CA GLY A 71 16.66 -10.49 -5.23
C GLY A 71 16.58 -9.75 -3.90
N ASP A 72 15.68 -8.76 -3.74
CA ASP A 72 15.42 -8.19 -2.42
C ASP A 72 14.78 -9.23 -1.50
N VAL A 73 15.16 -9.16 -0.23
CA VAL A 73 14.68 -10.05 0.82
C VAL A 73 13.56 -9.38 1.60
N VAL A 74 12.40 -10.04 1.71
CA VAL A 74 11.26 -9.57 2.49
C VAL A 74 11.00 -10.51 3.66
N ALA A 75 11.03 -9.96 4.87
CA ALA A 75 10.62 -10.68 6.06
C ALA A 75 9.08 -10.76 6.12
N VAL A 76 8.54 -11.95 6.34
CA VAL A 76 7.09 -12.24 6.34
C VAL A 76 6.72 -13.09 7.54
N ASP A 77 5.46 -13.07 7.98
CA ASP A 77 4.98 -14.01 8.98
C ASP A 77 5.20 -15.46 8.54
N ALA A 78 5.52 -16.36 9.47
CA ALA A 78 5.69 -17.79 9.18
C ALA A 78 4.47 -18.39 8.48
N LEU A 79 3.27 -17.97 8.88
CA LEU A 79 2.01 -18.23 8.17
C LEU A 79 1.54 -16.97 7.45
N THR A 80 2.10 -16.71 6.28
CA THR A 80 1.74 -15.53 5.47
C THR A 80 0.67 -15.80 4.41
N TYR A 81 0.05 -14.73 3.92
CA TYR A 81 -0.96 -14.71 2.86
C TYR A 81 -0.42 -15.31 1.55
N SER A 82 -1.14 -16.27 0.98
CA SER A 82 -0.74 -16.95 -0.26
C SER A 82 -0.60 -16.02 -1.46
N GLY A 83 -1.41 -14.96 -1.54
CA GLY A 83 -1.30 -13.98 -2.63
C GLY A 83 0.01 -13.20 -2.60
N PHE A 84 0.64 -13.03 -1.44
CA PHE A 84 1.97 -12.43 -1.36
C PHE A 84 3.08 -13.42 -1.76
N LYS A 85 2.93 -14.71 -1.43
CA LYS A 85 3.88 -15.75 -1.91
C LYS A 85 3.92 -15.82 -3.43
N ALA A 86 2.76 -15.82 -4.07
CA ALA A 86 2.66 -15.80 -5.53
C ALA A 86 3.28 -14.52 -6.13
N LEU A 87 3.08 -13.38 -5.47
CA LEU A 87 3.67 -12.11 -5.89
C LEU A 87 5.21 -12.12 -5.73
N ALA A 88 5.73 -12.67 -4.64
CA ALA A 88 7.16 -12.78 -4.40
C ALA A 88 7.85 -13.64 -5.47
N GLU A 89 7.25 -14.77 -5.84
CA GLU A 89 7.74 -15.62 -6.93
C GLU A 89 7.77 -14.87 -8.27
N LEU A 90 6.69 -14.17 -8.59
CA LEU A 90 6.58 -13.38 -9.83
C LEU A 90 7.62 -12.26 -9.95
N TYR A 91 7.97 -11.63 -8.82
CA TYR A 91 8.93 -10.53 -8.77
C TYR A 91 10.34 -10.95 -8.32
N HIS A 92 10.59 -12.25 -8.23
CA HIS A 92 11.87 -12.83 -7.82
C HIS A 92 12.37 -12.30 -6.46
N LEU A 93 11.47 -12.17 -5.50
CA LEU A 93 11.78 -11.78 -4.14
C LEU A 93 12.12 -13.01 -3.31
N GLU A 94 13.07 -12.85 -2.39
CA GLU A 94 13.36 -13.87 -1.39
C GLU A 94 12.53 -13.64 -0.14
N LEU A 95 11.84 -14.66 0.35
CA LEU A 95 11.03 -14.57 1.56
C LEU A 95 11.74 -15.23 2.75
N ILE A 96 11.86 -14.48 3.86
CA ILE A 96 12.33 -15.02 5.14
C ILE A 96 11.17 -15.04 6.12
N ALA A 97 10.85 -16.21 6.65
CA ALA A 97 9.82 -16.37 7.66
C ALA A 97 10.28 -15.84 9.03
N ILE A 98 9.44 -15.01 9.65
CA ILE A 98 9.53 -14.59 11.04
C ILE A 98 8.70 -15.60 11.86
N PRO A 99 9.31 -16.33 12.82
CA PRO A 99 8.58 -17.23 13.70
C PRO A 99 7.45 -16.52 14.44
N SER A 100 6.37 -17.24 14.74
CA SER A 100 5.25 -16.73 15.53
C SER A 100 5.34 -17.18 16.98
N LEU A 101 5.10 -16.26 17.90
CA LEU A 101 4.84 -16.48 19.32
C LEU A 101 3.32 -16.48 19.57
N ALA A 102 2.91 -16.70 20.82
CA ALA A 102 1.49 -16.76 21.18
C ALA A 102 0.75 -15.42 21.00
N ASP A 103 1.47 -14.30 21.04
CA ASP A 103 0.94 -12.93 20.97
C ASP A 103 1.26 -12.21 19.66
N GLY A 104 1.94 -12.87 18.71
CA GLY A 104 2.27 -12.28 17.42
C GLY A 104 3.64 -12.72 16.87
N PRO A 105 4.18 -12.02 15.86
CA PRO A 105 5.49 -12.34 15.31
C PRO A 105 6.63 -12.11 16.31
N ASP A 106 7.64 -12.97 16.30
CA ASP A 106 8.86 -12.82 17.11
C ASP A 106 9.70 -11.63 16.61
N LEU A 107 9.50 -10.48 17.25
CA LEU A 107 10.23 -9.26 16.91
C LEU A 107 11.73 -9.33 17.26
N ALA A 108 12.14 -10.23 18.17
CA ALA A 108 13.56 -10.44 18.45
C ALA A 108 14.22 -11.21 17.29
N ALA A 109 13.54 -12.23 16.76
CA ALA A 109 13.97 -12.91 15.53
C ALA A 109 14.02 -11.95 14.34
N LEU A 110 13.00 -11.09 14.15
CA LEU A 110 13.02 -10.05 13.10
C LEU A 110 14.24 -9.14 13.21
N ARG A 111 14.61 -8.69 14.42
CA ARG A 111 15.82 -7.86 14.64
C ARG A 111 17.12 -8.58 14.29
N GLN A 112 17.17 -9.90 14.41
CA GLN A 112 18.35 -10.68 14.02
C GLN A 112 18.45 -10.83 12.50
N ILE A 113 17.30 -10.94 11.81
CA ILE A 113 17.21 -11.02 10.35
C ILE A 113 17.59 -9.68 9.72
N CYS A 114 17.13 -8.55 10.28
CA CYS A 114 17.49 -7.23 9.78
C CYS A 114 18.96 -6.90 10.08
N PRO A 115 19.80 -6.64 9.06
CA PRO A 115 21.17 -6.22 9.31
C PRO A 115 21.19 -4.88 10.07
N LYS A 116 22.15 -4.70 10.99
CA LYS A 116 22.39 -3.43 11.72
C LYS A 116 22.82 -2.25 10.82
N LYS A 117 22.76 -2.39 9.48
CA LYS A 117 23.07 -1.33 8.51
C LYS A 117 21.82 -0.52 8.21
N THR A 118 21.70 0.64 8.85
CA THR A 118 20.94 1.77 8.30
C THR A 118 21.48 2.07 6.90
N ARG A 119 20.65 1.95 5.87
CA ARG A 119 20.98 2.47 4.52
C ARG A 119 21.22 3.98 4.64
N PRO A 120 22.40 4.52 4.30
CA PRO A 120 22.54 5.93 3.99
C PRO A 120 22.15 6.08 2.52
N GLY A 121 20.92 6.50 2.23
CA GLY A 121 20.47 6.65 0.84
C GLY A 121 18.98 6.92 0.75
N GLY A 122 18.66 8.19 0.59
CA GLY A 122 17.33 8.75 0.77
C GLY A 122 16.25 8.17 -0.13
N LEU A 123 15.03 8.26 0.38
CA LEU A 123 13.83 8.51 -0.41
C LEU A 123 14.14 9.73 -1.30
N ARG A 124 14.58 9.49 -2.54
CA ARG A 124 14.52 10.53 -3.56
C ARG A 124 13.04 10.74 -3.84
N HIS A 125 12.50 11.81 -3.29
CA HIS A 125 11.32 12.46 -3.84
C HIS A 125 11.51 12.58 -5.34
N ALA A 126 10.75 11.80 -6.10
CA ALA A 126 10.51 12.09 -7.51
C ALA A 126 9.43 13.17 -7.56
N ASP A 127 9.86 14.40 -7.28
CA ASP A 127 9.28 15.56 -7.94
C ASP A 127 9.81 15.62 -9.38
N ALA A 128 8.98 16.17 -10.26
CA ALA A 128 9.19 16.45 -11.69
C ALA A 128 8.74 15.35 -12.67
N ALA A 129 7.44 15.33 -12.98
CA ALA A 129 6.91 15.88 -14.25
C ALA A 129 5.37 15.96 -14.20
#